data_AF-A0AA46YAQ6-F1
#
_entry.id   AF-A0AA46YAQ6-F1
#
_cell.length_a   1.000
_cell.length_b   1.000
_cell.length_c   1.000
_cell.angle_alpha   90.00
_cell.angle_beta   90.00
_cell.angle_gamma   90.00
#
_symmetry.space_group_name_H-M   'P 1'
#
loop_
_entity.id
_entity.type
_entity.pdbx_description
1 polymer ?
#
loop_
_entity_poly.entity_id
_entity_poly.type
_entity_poly.pdbx_seq_one_letter_code
_entity_poly.pdbx_strand_id
1 'polypeptide(L)'
;MSVLSDFEALSRATGMVLPPLLRALLDTGDTSYFPHWCDAWKHPDQPRVVPFLSWWDYEWIDAAESRRNIDEWLHPQAQAQGGRSFLPFAQSGAGDLYCLMADAAGSIGVALAWHDNDTCRIGYRTFDDFVYARYLETLSDASHLIDEAGDLTADRVAADIRCVSRFMDTQRGEQLRQLCQRPLALRAFRPGPRAGVQHVPAFISQEELELHLTALAAPSAPFSLTPRWEMRRPDAVAVVAPPPPQWRDLAKDPGRRMQAIRTYQRHHACTLQEAKRAIDGFLAAAHER
;
A
#
# COMPACT_ATOMS: atom_id res chain seq x y z
N MET A 1 22.14 9.98 1.42
CA MET A 1 21.65 8.95 2.34
C MET A 1 21.68 7.62 1.59
N SER A 2 21.90 6.50 2.27
CA SER A 2 21.86 5.18 1.61
C SER A 2 20.42 4.71 1.48
N VAL A 3 20.13 3.88 0.47
CA VAL A 3 18.79 3.31 0.24
C VAL A 3 18.23 2.66 1.51
N LEU A 4 19.05 1.89 2.23
CA LEU A 4 18.69 1.32 3.52
C LEU A 4 18.29 2.38 4.55
N SER A 5 19.08 3.44 4.73
CA SER A 5 18.81 4.46 5.76
C SER A 5 17.47 5.19 5.53
N ASP A 6 17.09 5.40 4.27
CA ASP A 6 15.82 6.03 3.92
C ASP A 6 14.63 5.09 4.20
N PHE A 7 14.76 3.80 3.88
CA PHE A 7 13.76 2.78 4.22
C PHE A 7 13.68 2.50 5.73
N GLU A 8 14.76 2.62 6.49
CA GLU A 8 14.72 2.56 7.95
C GLU A 8 13.95 3.73 8.56
N ALA A 9 14.03 4.93 7.95
CA ALA A 9 13.23 6.06 8.37
C ALA A 9 11.74 5.82 8.10
N LEU A 10 11.40 5.22 6.95
CA LEU A 10 10.03 4.77 6.65
C LEU A 10 9.55 3.70 7.63
N SER A 11 10.38 2.69 7.91
CA SER A 11 10.12 1.63 8.88
C SER A 11 9.76 2.18 10.26
N ARG A 12 10.53 3.15 10.77
CA ARG A 12 10.21 3.84 12.03
C ARG A 12 8.90 4.62 11.96
N ALA A 13 8.63 5.28 10.84
CA ALA A 13 7.42 6.09 10.67
C ALA A 13 6.14 5.25 10.56
N THR A 14 6.21 4.06 9.96
CA THR A 14 5.06 3.16 9.77
C THR A 14 4.95 2.08 10.84
N GLY A 15 5.98 1.92 11.68
CA GLY A 15 6.09 0.82 12.64
C GLY A 15 6.34 -0.54 11.99
N MET A 16 6.61 -0.61 10.68
CA MET A 16 6.88 -1.85 9.96
C MET A 16 8.35 -2.20 10.03
N VAL A 17 8.71 -3.25 10.77
CA VAL A 17 10.10 -3.74 10.83
C VAL A 17 10.51 -4.28 9.47
N LEU A 18 11.67 -3.86 8.96
CA LEU A 18 12.22 -4.39 7.71
C LEU A 18 12.64 -5.85 7.90
N PRO A 19 12.12 -6.80 7.10
CA PRO A 19 12.55 -8.18 7.12
C PRO A 19 14.06 -8.32 6.82
N PRO A 20 14.78 -9.28 7.42
CA PRO A 20 16.23 -9.42 7.26
C PRO A 20 16.68 -9.50 5.80
N LEU A 21 16.00 -10.29 4.98
CA LEU A 21 16.31 -10.43 3.55
C LEU A 21 16.15 -9.11 2.80
N LEU A 22 15.02 -8.41 2.97
CA LEU A 22 14.81 -7.09 2.36
C LEU A 22 15.87 -6.08 2.83
N ARG A 23 16.17 -6.06 4.14
CA ARG A 23 17.20 -5.20 4.71
C ARG A 23 18.57 -5.44 4.07
N ALA A 24 18.96 -6.70 3.91
CA ALA A 24 20.22 -7.07 3.28
C ALA A 24 20.27 -6.63 1.80
N LEU A 25 19.17 -6.79 1.06
CA LEU A 25 19.07 -6.31 -0.32
C LEU A 25 19.21 -4.78 -0.39
N LEU A 26 18.50 -4.03 0.46
CA LEU A 26 18.59 -2.56 0.51
C LEU A 26 20.01 -2.08 0.90
N ASP A 27 20.73 -2.84 1.74
CA ASP A 27 22.09 -2.51 2.18
C ASP A 27 23.11 -2.61 1.04
N THR A 28 22.87 -3.46 0.04
CA THR A 28 23.72 -3.52 -1.17
C THR A 28 23.72 -2.21 -1.96
N GLY A 29 22.62 -1.44 -1.87
CA GLY A 29 22.38 -0.28 -2.72
C GLY A 29 22.01 -0.64 -4.18
N ASP A 30 21.76 -1.91 -4.48
CA ASP A 30 21.45 -2.39 -5.83
C ASP A 30 19.96 -2.48 -6.13
N THR A 31 19.09 -2.18 -5.17
CA THR A 31 17.63 -2.07 -5.34
C THR A 31 17.22 -0.73 -5.98
N SER A 32 18.06 -0.17 -6.82
CA SER A 32 17.82 1.09 -7.53
C SER A 32 18.33 0.98 -8.95
N TYR A 33 17.46 1.30 -9.91
CA TYR A 33 17.81 1.33 -11.31
C TYR A 33 18.85 2.43 -11.56
N PHE A 34 19.91 2.09 -12.29
CA PHE A 34 21.00 3.00 -12.64
C PHE A 34 21.07 3.19 -14.16
N PRO A 35 21.71 4.25 -14.68
CA PRO A 35 21.85 4.42 -16.12
C PRO A 35 22.44 3.17 -16.78
N HIS A 36 21.81 2.69 -17.85
CA HIS A 36 22.20 1.47 -18.57
C HIS A 36 22.09 0.16 -17.76
N TRP A 37 21.25 0.11 -16.71
CA TRP A 37 21.00 -1.13 -15.96
C TRP A 37 20.55 -2.29 -16.87
N CYS A 38 19.77 -2.01 -17.92
CA CYS A 38 19.33 -3.02 -18.89
C CYS A 38 20.52 -3.66 -19.64
N ASP A 39 21.59 -2.90 -19.89
CA ASP A 39 22.78 -3.42 -20.56
C ASP A 39 23.63 -4.24 -19.59
N ALA A 40 23.76 -3.80 -18.34
CA ALA A 40 24.40 -4.59 -17.30
C ALA A 40 23.70 -5.94 -17.10
N TRP A 41 22.36 -5.98 -17.15
CA TRP A 41 21.59 -7.21 -17.06
C TRP A 41 21.86 -8.21 -18.19
N LYS A 42 22.19 -7.73 -19.40
CA LYS A 42 22.55 -8.60 -20.53
C LYS A 42 23.89 -9.33 -20.33
N HIS A 43 24.69 -8.92 -19.34
CA HIS A 43 26.01 -9.46 -19.06
C HIS A 43 26.04 -10.08 -17.65
N PRO A 44 25.82 -11.41 -17.51
CA PRO A 44 25.66 -12.06 -16.21
C PRO A 44 26.90 -12.00 -15.30
N ASP A 45 28.07 -11.66 -15.85
CA ASP A 45 29.34 -11.48 -15.12
C ASP A 45 29.53 -10.06 -14.56
N GLN A 46 28.56 -9.15 -14.74
CA GLN A 46 28.65 -7.79 -14.21
C GLN A 46 28.60 -7.80 -12.67
N PRO A 47 29.37 -6.90 -12.01
CA PRO A 47 29.45 -6.87 -10.56
C PRO A 47 28.18 -6.36 -9.87
N ARG A 48 27.30 -5.68 -10.62
CA ARG A 48 26.09 -5.04 -10.10
C ARG A 48 24.86 -5.56 -10.84
N VAL A 49 24.04 -6.32 -10.13
CA VAL A 49 22.79 -6.87 -10.65
C VAL A 49 21.67 -6.38 -9.74
N VAL A 50 20.74 -5.61 -10.30
CA VAL A 50 19.51 -5.25 -9.59
C VAL A 50 18.78 -6.56 -9.24
N PRO A 51 18.45 -6.82 -7.97
CA PRO A 51 17.71 -8.03 -7.61
C PRO A 51 16.33 -8.07 -8.27
N PHE A 52 15.84 -9.28 -8.57
CA PHE A 52 14.48 -9.54 -9.07
C PHE A 52 14.22 -9.15 -10.53
N LEU A 53 15.27 -8.90 -11.33
CA LEU A 53 15.13 -8.60 -12.76
C LEU A 53 14.54 -9.75 -13.58
N SER A 54 14.58 -10.98 -13.07
CA SER A 54 13.94 -12.12 -13.74
C SER A 54 12.43 -12.19 -13.52
N TRP A 55 11.87 -11.41 -12.60
CA TRP A 55 10.44 -11.50 -12.29
C TRP A 55 9.59 -10.74 -13.31
N TRP A 56 8.43 -11.31 -13.61
CA TRP A 56 7.41 -10.60 -14.39
C TRP A 56 6.85 -9.45 -13.56
N ASP A 57 6.78 -8.26 -14.17
CA ASP A 57 5.98 -7.13 -13.70
C ASP A 57 6.29 -6.73 -12.24
N TYR A 58 7.58 -6.56 -11.95
CA TYR A 58 8.09 -6.13 -10.66
C TYR A 58 9.10 -4.99 -10.83
N GLU A 59 8.87 -3.92 -10.09
CA GLU A 59 9.70 -2.73 -10.10
C GLU A 59 10.04 -2.29 -8.68
N TRP A 60 11.34 -2.12 -8.39
CA TRP A 60 11.75 -1.47 -7.15
C TRP A 60 11.32 0.00 -7.15
N ILE A 61 10.76 0.44 -6.02
CA ILE A 61 10.48 1.87 -5.79
C ILE A 61 11.45 2.42 -4.74
N ASP A 62 11.78 3.70 -4.85
CA ASP A 62 12.61 4.36 -3.86
C ASP A 62 11.79 4.78 -2.61
N ALA A 63 12.49 5.23 -1.58
CA ALA A 63 11.85 5.66 -0.33
C ALA A 63 10.96 6.90 -0.51
N ALA A 64 11.26 7.77 -1.47
CA ALA A 64 10.46 8.95 -1.74
C ALA A 64 9.13 8.57 -2.40
N GLU A 65 9.15 7.61 -3.32
CA GLU A 65 7.97 7.02 -3.95
C GLU A 65 7.14 6.21 -2.96
N SER A 66 7.78 5.39 -2.13
CA SER A 66 7.10 4.70 -1.03
C SER A 66 6.38 5.70 -0.11
N ARG A 67 7.04 6.80 0.27
CA ARG A 67 6.42 7.88 1.05
C ARG A 67 5.22 8.49 0.34
N ARG A 68 5.34 8.86 -0.94
CA ARG A 68 4.23 9.43 -1.72
C ARG A 68 3.03 8.49 -1.73
N ASN A 69 3.25 7.21 -1.99
CA ASN A 69 2.18 6.21 -2.01
C ASN A 69 1.50 6.02 -0.64
N ILE A 70 2.27 6.06 0.46
CA ILE A 70 1.72 6.04 1.81
C ILE A 70 0.83 7.27 2.06
N ASP A 71 1.28 8.45 1.67
CA ASP A 71 0.60 9.72 2.00
C ASP A 71 -0.59 9.99 1.06
N GLU A 72 -0.51 9.59 -0.20
CA GLU A 72 -1.48 9.91 -1.24
C GLU A 72 -2.53 8.81 -1.46
N TRP A 73 -2.17 7.54 -1.31
CA TRP A 73 -3.07 6.43 -1.62
C TRP A 73 -3.44 5.60 -0.40
N LEU A 74 -2.46 4.98 0.27
CA LEU A 74 -2.71 3.97 1.31
C LEU A 74 -3.20 4.57 2.62
N HIS A 75 -2.77 5.80 2.92
CA HIS A 75 -3.23 6.68 4.00
C HIS A 75 -3.53 5.94 5.32
N PRO A 76 -2.51 5.44 6.06
CA PRO A 76 -2.65 4.51 7.18
C PRO A 76 -3.48 5.04 8.36
N GLN A 77 -3.66 6.36 8.46
CA GLN A 77 -4.48 7.01 9.49
C GLN A 77 -5.98 6.97 9.18
N ALA A 78 -6.38 6.46 8.01
CA ALA A 78 -7.77 6.39 7.63
C ALA A 78 -8.54 5.37 8.46
N GLN A 79 -9.69 5.77 9.00
CA GLN A 79 -10.57 4.90 9.77
C GLN A 79 -10.99 3.65 8.96
N ALA A 80 -11.16 3.78 7.64
CA ALA A 80 -11.50 2.68 6.74
C ALA A 80 -10.44 1.56 6.70
N GLN A 81 -9.17 1.89 6.95
CA GLN A 81 -8.08 0.90 7.00
C GLN A 81 -8.05 0.13 8.33
N GLY A 82 -8.85 0.54 9.33
CA GLY A 82 -8.90 -0.12 10.63
C GLY A 82 -7.57 -0.07 11.39
N GLY A 83 -6.78 0.99 11.19
CA GLY A 83 -5.45 1.15 11.80
C GLY A 83 -4.33 0.35 11.14
N ARG A 84 -4.59 -0.31 10.00
CA ARG A 84 -3.56 -1.01 9.22
C ARG A 84 -2.58 0.00 8.62
N SER A 85 -1.31 -0.33 8.72
CA SER A 85 -0.22 0.42 8.10
C SER A 85 0.47 -0.42 7.04
N PHE A 86 0.94 0.26 6.00
CA PHE A 86 1.61 -0.34 4.86
C PHE A 86 2.98 0.33 4.69
N LEU A 87 3.96 -0.46 4.30
CA LEU A 87 5.25 0.03 3.84
C LEU A 87 5.52 -0.52 2.42
N PRO A 88 5.19 0.25 1.38
CA PRO A 88 5.51 -0.11 0.00
C PRO A 88 7.01 -0.25 -0.21
N PHE A 89 7.43 -1.28 -0.92
CA PHE A 89 8.83 -1.51 -1.28
C PHE A 89 9.06 -1.78 -2.77
N ALA A 90 7.99 -2.06 -3.51
CA ALA A 90 8.00 -2.25 -4.95
C ALA A 90 6.60 -2.03 -5.53
N GLN A 91 6.51 -2.01 -6.86
CA GLN A 91 5.26 -1.92 -7.60
C GLN A 91 5.22 -2.88 -8.80
N SER A 92 4.03 -3.13 -9.34
CA SER A 92 3.86 -3.66 -10.69
C SER A 92 3.94 -2.53 -11.72
N GLY A 93 4.08 -2.86 -13.01
CA GLY A 93 3.98 -1.91 -14.12
C GLY A 93 2.57 -1.32 -14.29
N ALA A 94 1.54 -1.94 -13.70
CA ALA A 94 0.21 -1.35 -13.53
C ALA A 94 0.12 -0.42 -12.31
N GLY A 95 1.19 -0.31 -11.52
CA GLY A 95 1.33 0.52 -10.33
C GLY A 95 0.90 -0.14 -9.02
N ASP A 96 0.41 -1.38 -9.02
CA ASP A 96 -0.02 -2.07 -7.79
C ASP A 96 1.14 -2.20 -6.82
N LEU A 97 0.92 -1.95 -5.53
CA LEU A 97 2.03 -1.84 -4.57
C LEU A 97 2.25 -3.13 -3.81
N TYR A 98 3.49 -3.64 -3.88
CA TYR A 98 3.97 -4.64 -2.95
C TYR A 98 4.35 -3.97 -1.63
N CYS A 99 3.65 -4.34 -0.56
CA CYS A 99 3.75 -3.69 0.73
C CYS A 99 4.10 -4.69 1.83
N LEU A 100 4.97 -4.27 2.76
CA LEU A 100 5.03 -4.90 4.07
C LEU A 100 3.81 -4.49 4.89
N MET A 101 3.22 -5.45 5.59
CA MET A 101 2.05 -5.23 6.44
C MET A 101 2.10 -6.16 7.65
N ALA A 102 1.77 -5.63 8.82
CA ALA A 102 1.57 -6.42 10.02
C ALA A 102 0.20 -7.12 9.99
N ASP A 103 0.18 -8.40 10.35
CA ASP A 103 -1.07 -9.09 10.67
C ASP A 103 -1.58 -8.73 12.07
N ALA A 104 -2.72 -9.32 12.47
CA ALA A 104 -3.34 -9.04 13.76
C ALA A 104 -2.47 -9.46 14.97
N ALA A 105 -1.50 -10.35 14.78
CA ALA A 105 -0.53 -10.76 15.80
C ALA A 105 0.76 -9.91 15.77
N GLY A 106 0.87 -8.95 14.85
CA GLY A 106 2.04 -8.10 14.67
C GLY A 106 3.14 -8.72 13.80
N SER A 107 2.90 -9.89 13.20
CA SER A 107 3.87 -10.52 12.29
C SER A 107 3.84 -9.82 10.93
N ILE A 108 5.01 -9.55 10.36
CA ILE A 108 5.13 -8.84 9.09
C ILE A 108 5.07 -9.82 7.91
N GLY A 109 4.08 -9.64 7.04
CA GLY A 109 3.96 -10.33 5.76
C GLY A 109 3.99 -9.36 4.58
N VAL A 110 3.78 -9.89 3.38
CA VAL A 110 3.70 -9.14 2.12
C VAL A 110 2.26 -9.15 1.60
N ALA A 111 1.74 -7.96 1.34
CA ALA A 111 0.46 -7.72 0.70
C ALA A 111 0.67 -7.06 -0.67
N LEU A 112 -0.21 -7.35 -1.63
CA LEU A 112 -0.34 -6.60 -2.86
C LEU A 112 -1.57 -5.69 -2.74
N ALA A 113 -1.35 -4.39 -2.76
CA ALA A 113 -2.41 -3.38 -2.80
C ALA A 113 -2.71 -3.04 -4.26
N TRP A 114 -3.89 -3.45 -4.72
CA TRP A 114 -4.35 -3.29 -6.09
C TRP A 114 -4.93 -1.89 -6.30
N HIS A 115 -4.59 -1.26 -7.40
CA HIS A 115 -5.11 0.07 -7.74
C HIS A 115 -6.62 0.09 -7.99
N ASP A 116 -7.15 -0.99 -8.57
CA ASP A 116 -8.52 -1.10 -9.07
C ASP A 116 -9.41 -2.06 -8.25
N ASN A 117 -8.85 -2.65 -7.19
CA ASN A 117 -9.55 -3.59 -6.34
C ASN A 117 -9.46 -3.14 -4.89
N ASP A 118 -10.63 -2.92 -4.30
CA ASP A 118 -10.79 -2.52 -2.90
C ASP A 118 -10.48 -3.65 -1.92
N THR A 119 -10.13 -4.85 -2.39
CA THR A 119 -9.86 -6.00 -1.54
C THR A 119 -8.36 -6.28 -1.50
N CYS A 120 -7.80 -6.21 -0.30
CA CYS A 120 -6.40 -6.52 -0.03
C CYS A 120 -6.27 -7.69 0.95
N ARG A 121 -5.13 -8.37 0.92
CA ARG A 121 -4.77 -9.43 1.89
C ARG A 121 -3.25 -9.54 1.97
N ILE A 122 -2.76 -10.08 3.09
CA ILE A 122 -1.40 -10.58 3.18
C ILE A 122 -1.35 -11.88 2.38
N GLY A 123 -0.71 -11.83 1.21
CA GLY A 123 -0.55 -12.98 0.32
C GLY A 123 0.52 -13.95 0.82
N TYR A 124 1.59 -13.41 1.42
CA TYR A 124 2.72 -14.18 1.93
C TYR A 124 3.01 -13.80 3.38
N ARG A 125 3.16 -14.78 4.26
CA ARG A 125 3.30 -14.54 5.71
C ARG A 125 4.67 -14.02 6.12
N THR A 126 5.66 -14.13 5.23
CA THR A 126 6.99 -13.54 5.39
C THR A 126 7.48 -12.99 4.05
N PHE A 127 8.48 -12.10 4.10
CA PHE A 127 9.14 -11.62 2.89
C PHE A 127 9.94 -12.73 2.19
N ASP A 128 10.54 -13.65 2.95
CA ASP A 128 11.22 -14.82 2.41
C ASP A 128 10.26 -15.75 1.66
N ASP A 129 9.03 -15.96 2.15
CA ASP A 129 8.01 -16.73 1.42
C ASP A 129 7.64 -16.05 0.10
N PHE A 130 7.49 -14.72 0.11
CA PHE A 130 7.22 -13.93 -1.08
C PHE A 130 8.33 -14.11 -2.11
N VAL A 131 9.59 -13.86 -1.73
CA VAL A 131 10.74 -13.99 -2.64
C VAL A 131 10.85 -15.41 -3.19
N TYR A 132 10.72 -16.42 -2.32
CA TYR A 132 10.79 -17.81 -2.71
C TYR A 132 9.69 -18.19 -3.71
N ALA A 133 8.44 -17.80 -3.43
CA ALA A 133 7.31 -18.04 -4.32
C ALA A 133 7.48 -17.36 -5.69
N ARG A 134 7.91 -16.10 -5.72
CA ARG A 134 8.11 -15.37 -6.99
C ARG A 134 9.19 -15.97 -7.87
N TYR A 135 10.27 -16.50 -7.28
CA TYR A 135 11.25 -17.27 -8.05
C TYR A 135 10.68 -18.60 -8.53
N LEU A 136 9.91 -19.33 -7.71
CA LEU A 136 9.27 -20.56 -8.17
C LEU A 136 8.30 -20.32 -9.33
N GLU A 137 7.52 -19.24 -9.28
CA GLU A 137 6.64 -18.82 -10.38
C GLU A 137 7.46 -18.56 -11.66
N THR A 138 8.55 -17.79 -11.55
CA THR A 138 9.49 -17.55 -12.66
C THR A 138 10.12 -18.85 -13.19
N LEU A 139 10.42 -19.81 -12.31
CA LEU A 139 10.97 -21.11 -12.70
C LEU A 139 9.91 -22.01 -13.38
N SER A 140 8.63 -21.77 -13.14
CA SER A 140 7.51 -22.53 -13.72
C SER A 140 6.99 -21.96 -15.04
N ASP A 141 7.24 -20.67 -15.29
CA ASP A 141 6.94 -19.97 -16.53
C ASP A 141 7.91 -18.80 -16.70
N ALA A 142 8.88 -18.98 -17.60
CA ALA A 142 9.87 -17.97 -17.96
C ALA A 142 9.56 -17.34 -19.33
N SER A 143 8.31 -17.45 -19.82
CA SER A 143 7.92 -16.98 -21.16
C SER A 143 8.25 -15.51 -21.39
N HIS A 144 8.04 -14.65 -20.38
CA HIS A 144 8.30 -13.22 -20.50
C HIS A 144 9.76 -12.86 -20.71
N LEU A 145 10.68 -13.73 -20.28
CA LEU A 145 12.11 -13.50 -20.44
C LEU A 145 12.60 -13.90 -21.84
N ILE A 146 11.85 -14.72 -22.59
CA ILE A 146 12.30 -15.21 -23.89
C ILE A 146 12.49 -14.07 -24.88
N ASP A 147 11.56 -13.13 -24.94
CA ASP A 147 11.63 -12.02 -25.91
C ASP A 147 12.83 -11.11 -25.64
N GLU A 148 13.26 -10.98 -24.38
CA GLU A 148 14.37 -10.12 -23.98
C GLU A 148 15.74 -10.84 -23.89
N ALA A 149 15.74 -12.14 -23.61
CA ALA A 149 16.94 -12.91 -23.29
C ALA A 149 17.25 -14.03 -24.29
N GLY A 150 16.26 -14.56 -25.00
CA GLY A 150 16.41 -15.70 -25.90
C GLY A 150 17.14 -16.86 -25.23
N ASP A 151 18.23 -17.30 -25.85
CA ASP A 151 19.04 -18.42 -25.36
C ASP A 151 19.71 -18.16 -23.99
N LEU A 152 19.81 -16.90 -23.56
CA LEU A 152 20.40 -16.51 -22.27
C LEU A 152 19.41 -16.52 -21.10
N THR A 153 18.13 -16.86 -21.32
CA THR A 153 17.11 -16.87 -20.25
C THR A 153 17.54 -17.70 -19.06
N ALA A 154 18.10 -18.89 -19.29
CA ALA A 154 18.50 -19.78 -18.20
C ALA A 154 19.62 -19.17 -17.33
N ASP A 155 20.63 -18.60 -17.97
CA ASP A 155 21.76 -17.97 -17.29
C ASP A 155 21.33 -16.74 -16.50
N ARG A 156 20.38 -15.95 -17.03
CA ARG A 156 19.83 -14.76 -16.36
C ARG A 156 19.06 -15.12 -15.10
N VAL A 157 18.14 -16.08 -15.18
CA VAL A 157 17.40 -16.57 -14.01
C VAL A 157 18.37 -17.11 -12.95
N ALA A 158 19.38 -17.88 -13.37
CA ALA A 158 20.40 -18.40 -12.46
C ALA A 158 21.24 -17.28 -11.82
N ALA A 159 21.58 -16.22 -12.55
CA ALA A 159 22.33 -15.08 -12.03
C ALA A 159 21.54 -14.30 -10.97
N ASP A 160 20.25 -14.04 -11.21
CA ASP A 160 19.35 -13.38 -10.25
C ASP A 160 19.20 -14.22 -8.97
N ILE A 161 18.91 -15.52 -9.11
CA ILE A 161 18.81 -16.45 -7.97
C ILE A 161 20.13 -16.48 -7.19
N ARG A 162 21.30 -16.54 -7.84
CA ARG A 162 22.59 -16.47 -7.14
C ARG A 162 22.77 -15.15 -6.39
N CYS A 163 22.35 -14.04 -6.99
CA CYS A 163 22.43 -12.72 -6.39
C CYS A 163 21.62 -12.63 -5.09
N VAL A 164 20.40 -13.19 -5.07
CA VAL A 164 19.51 -13.08 -3.91
C VAL A 164 19.70 -14.20 -2.89
N SER A 165 19.90 -15.43 -3.34
CA SER A 165 19.96 -16.62 -2.46
C SER A 165 21.09 -16.62 -1.45
N ARG A 166 22.10 -15.75 -1.60
CA ARG A 166 23.16 -15.53 -0.59
C ARG A 166 22.65 -14.86 0.70
N PHE A 167 21.50 -14.19 0.62
CA PHE A 167 20.87 -13.49 1.74
C PHE A 167 19.65 -14.25 2.31
N MET A 168 19.21 -15.31 1.63
CA MET A 168 18.09 -16.15 2.06
C MET A 168 18.55 -17.18 3.10
N ASP A 169 17.59 -17.86 3.73
CA ASP A 169 17.89 -19.07 4.49
C ASP A 169 18.57 -20.12 3.59
N THR A 170 19.49 -20.89 4.18
CA THR A 170 20.35 -21.81 3.44
C THR A 170 19.56 -22.86 2.66
N GLN A 171 18.45 -23.36 3.23
CA GLN A 171 17.66 -24.42 2.62
C GLN A 171 16.94 -23.92 1.36
N ARG A 172 16.18 -22.82 1.44
CA ARG A 172 15.47 -22.26 0.30
C ARG A 172 16.42 -21.73 -0.77
N GLY A 173 17.48 -21.06 -0.35
CA GLY A 173 18.49 -20.56 -1.28
C GLY A 173 19.15 -21.69 -2.08
N GLU A 174 19.50 -22.80 -1.44
CA GLU A 174 20.05 -23.97 -2.12
C GLU A 174 19.04 -24.66 -3.02
N GLN A 175 17.79 -24.77 -2.57
CA GLN A 175 16.73 -25.34 -3.37
C GLN A 175 16.50 -24.57 -4.67
N LEU A 176 16.40 -23.24 -4.62
CA LEU A 176 16.27 -22.42 -5.84
C LEU A 176 17.45 -22.62 -6.80
N ARG A 177 18.69 -22.68 -6.26
CA ARG A 177 19.90 -22.94 -7.06
C ARG A 177 19.86 -24.31 -7.74
N GLN A 178 19.37 -25.34 -7.06
CA GLN A 178 19.22 -26.67 -7.64
C GLN A 178 18.14 -26.72 -8.72
N LEU A 179 17.00 -26.05 -8.49
CA LEU A 179 15.93 -25.98 -9.48
C LEU A 179 16.37 -25.26 -10.75
N CYS A 180 17.12 -24.16 -10.64
CA CYS A 180 17.59 -23.40 -11.81
C CYS A 180 18.76 -24.06 -12.56
N GLN A 181 19.33 -25.17 -12.05
CA GLN A 181 20.30 -26.00 -12.78
C GLN A 181 19.63 -27.01 -13.72
N ARG A 182 18.31 -27.22 -13.59
CA ARG A 182 17.57 -28.10 -14.49
C ARG A 182 17.47 -27.45 -15.88
N PRO A 183 17.31 -28.24 -16.96
CA PRO A 183 17.12 -27.67 -18.29
C PRO A 183 15.84 -26.82 -18.36
N LEU A 184 15.96 -25.63 -18.96
CA LEU A 184 14.82 -24.86 -19.42
C LEU A 184 14.19 -25.59 -20.61
N ALA A 185 12.96 -26.04 -20.47
CA ALA A 185 12.26 -26.83 -21.48
C ALA A 185 10.81 -26.39 -21.63
N LEU A 186 10.19 -26.69 -22.78
CA LEU A 186 8.76 -26.46 -22.95
C LEU A 186 7.96 -27.44 -22.08
N ARG A 187 7.13 -26.91 -21.18
CA ARG A 187 6.29 -27.68 -20.25
C ARG A 187 4.84 -27.23 -20.34
N ALA A 188 3.93 -28.17 -20.13
CA ALA A 188 2.51 -27.88 -20.06
C ALA A 188 2.21 -26.93 -18.89
N PHE A 189 1.44 -25.88 -19.18
CA PHE A 189 1.02 -24.87 -18.21
C PHE A 189 -0.39 -24.40 -18.52
N ARG A 190 -1.18 -24.16 -17.48
CA ARG A 190 -2.55 -23.66 -17.58
C ARG A 190 -2.68 -22.36 -16.77
N PRO A 191 -2.74 -21.18 -17.40
CA PRO A 191 -2.79 -19.88 -16.71
C PRO A 191 -4.02 -19.66 -15.83
N GLY A 192 -5.10 -20.38 -16.11
CA GLY A 192 -6.34 -20.27 -15.34
C GLY A 192 -7.27 -21.44 -15.56
N PRO A 193 -8.26 -21.65 -14.69
CA PRO A 193 -9.10 -22.86 -14.68
C PRO A 193 -9.84 -23.07 -16.01
N ARG A 194 -10.19 -21.99 -16.71
CA ARG A 194 -10.89 -22.00 -17.99
C ARG A 194 -9.96 -21.85 -19.21
N ALA A 195 -8.67 -21.62 -19.00
CA ALA A 195 -7.71 -21.48 -20.09
C ALA A 195 -7.35 -22.84 -20.70
N GLY A 196 -6.98 -22.84 -21.98
CA GLY A 196 -6.35 -23.99 -22.61
C GLY A 196 -4.98 -24.27 -22.02
N VAL A 197 -4.52 -25.53 -22.15
CA VAL A 197 -3.14 -25.87 -21.81
C VAL A 197 -2.23 -25.29 -22.90
N GLN A 198 -1.25 -24.51 -22.49
CA GLN A 198 -0.16 -24.01 -23.32
C GLN A 198 1.15 -24.71 -22.96
N HIS A 199 2.17 -24.53 -23.79
CA HIS A 199 3.53 -24.98 -23.48
C HIS A 199 4.42 -23.76 -23.30
N VAL A 200 5.02 -23.63 -22.12
CA VAL A 200 5.86 -22.49 -21.73
C VAL A 200 7.28 -22.96 -21.41
N PRO A 201 8.31 -22.14 -21.67
CA PRO A 201 9.65 -22.39 -21.18
C PRO A 201 9.67 -22.40 -19.66
N ALA A 202 10.09 -23.52 -19.07
CA ALA A 202 10.07 -23.72 -17.63
C ALA A 202 11.13 -24.73 -17.14
N PHE A 203 11.64 -24.49 -15.95
CA PHE A 203 12.58 -25.37 -15.24
C PHE A 203 11.84 -26.46 -14.44
N ILE A 204 10.70 -26.10 -13.86
CA ILE A 204 9.83 -26.98 -13.06
C ILE A 204 8.44 -27.10 -13.70
N SER A 205 7.69 -28.15 -13.38
CA SER A 205 6.30 -28.27 -13.82
C SER A 205 5.36 -27.40 -13.00
N GLN A 206 4.17 -27.11 -13.54
CA GLN A 206 3.11 -26.44 -12.79
C GLN A 206 2.70 -27.23 -11.52
N GLU A 207 2.68 -28.56 -11.57
CA GLU A 207 2.39 -29.41 -10.42
C GLU A 207 3.46 -29.29 -9.31
N GLU A 208 4.74 -29.21 -9.70
CA GLU A 208 5.84 -29.00 -8.74
C GLU A 208 5.80 -27.60 -8.12
N LEU A 209 5.45 -26.56 -8.91
CA LEU A 209 5.15 -25.23 -8.38
C LEU A 209 4.03 -25.30 -7.32
N GLU A 210 2.90 -25.91 -7.65
CA GLU A 210 1.74 -26.00 -6.74
C GLU A 210 2.10 -26.73 -5.44
N LEU A 211 2.90 -27.80 -5.52
CA LEU A 211 3.40 -28.52 -4.35
C LEU A 211 4.25 -27.61 -3.45
N HIS A 212 5.15 -26.83 -4.03
CA HIS A 212 5.98 -25.90 -3.27
C HIS A 212 5.16 -24.77 -2.65
N LEU A 213 4.21 -24.18 -3.38
CA LEU A 213 3.36 -23.11 -2.88
C LEU A 213 2.42 -23.60 -1.76
N THR A 214 1.93 -24.83 -1.84
CA THR A 214 1.08 -25.45 -0.80
C THR A 214 1.83 -25.65 0.52
N ALA A 215 3.15 -25.77 0.48
CA ALA A 215 3.98 -25.87 1.68
C ALA A 215 4.19 -24.52 2.38
N LEU A 216 3.88 -23.39 1.72
CA LEU A 216 3.96 -22.06 2.33
C LEU A 216 2.74 -21.80 3.21
N ALA A 217 2.90 -20.87 4.16
CA ALA A 217 1.81 -20.50 5.05
C ALA A 217 0.66 -19.83 4.26
N ALA A 218 -0.57 -20.23 4.57
CA ALA A 218 -1.75 -19.74 3.87
C ALA A 218 -1.90 -18.20 4.00
N PRO A 219 -2.43 -17.52 2.96
CA PRO A 219 -2.71 -16.09 2.99
C PRO A 219 -3.62 -15.68 4.16
N SER A 220 -3.65 -14.39 4.49
CA SER A 220 -4.64 -13.88 5.44
C SER A 220 -6.05 -13.85 4.85
N ALA A 221 -7.03 -13.73 5.73
CA ALA A 221 -8.36 -13.30 5.33
C ALA A 221 -8.26 -11.93 4.61
N PRO A 222 -9.08 -11.71 3.57
CA PRO A 222 -9.14 -10.42 2.89
C PRO A 222 -9.75 -9.33 3.77
N PHE A 223 -9.42 -8.09 3.46
CA PHE A 223 -9.97 -6.88 4.08
C PHE A 223 -10.10 -5.77 3.04
N SER A 224 -10.95 -4.78 3.32
CA SER A 224 -11.16 -3.66 2.41
C SER A 224 -10.06 -2.60 2.54
N LEU A 225 -9.49 -2.19 1.42
CA LEU A 225 -8.63 -1.05 1.22
C LEU A 225 -9.48 0.07 0.62
N THR A 226 -9.54 1.22 1.29
CA THR A 226 -10.19 2.42 0.73
C THR A 226 -9.11 3.40 0.32
N PRO A 227 -8.97 3.74 -0.97
CA PRO A 227 -8.05 4.77 -1.41
C PRO A 227 -8.41 6.15 -0.84
N ARG A 228 -7.40 7.00 -0.64
CA ARG A 228 -7.60 8.35 -0.09
C ARG A 228 -8.63 9.19 -0.85
N TRP A 229 -8.71 9.08 -2.18
CA TRP A 229 -9.65 9.87 -2.99
C TRP A 229 -11.11 9.41 -2.83
N GLU A 230 -11.34 8.17 -2.38
CA GLU A 230 -12.67 7.64 -2.06
C GLU A 230 -13.07 7.87 -0.61
N MET A 231 -12.09 8.15 0.26
CA MET A 231 -12.39 8.66 1.58
C MET A 231 -13.12 9.97 1.36
N ARG A 232 -14.42 9.97 1.66
CA ARG A 232 -15.15 11.22 1.87
C ARG A 232 -14.25 12.04 2.77
N ARG A 233 -13.78 13.19 2.28
CA ARG A 233 -13.49 14.29 3.20
C ARG A 233 -14.71 14.29 4.11
N PRO A 234 -14.57 14.22 5.44
CA PRO A 234 -15.69 14.62 6.26
C PRO A 234 -16.08 15.93 5.62
N ASP A 235 -17.27 16.00 5.02
CA ASP A 235 -17.75 17.27 4.55
C ASP A 235 -17.51 18.14 5.76
N ALA A 236 -16.65 19.13 5.61
CA ALA A 236 -16.82 20.31 6.40
C ALA A 236 -18.17 20.84 5.92
N VAL A 237 -19.25 20.17 6.35
CA VAL A 237 -20.41 20.83 6.85
C VAL A 237 -19.80 21.70 7.93
N ALA A 238 -19.31 22.87 7.50
CA ALA A 238 -19.48 24.05 8.28
C ALA A 238 -20.93 23.94 8.69
N VAL A 239 -21.15 23.48 9.92
CA VAL A 239 -22.35 23.82 10.65
C VAL A 239 -22.22 25.33 10.70
N VAL A 240 -22.70 25.99 9.65
CA VAL A 240 -23.06 27.38 9.69
C VAL A 240 -24.12 27.35 10.78
N ALA A 241 -23.67 27.62 12.02
CA ALA A 241 -24.57 27.78 13.13
C ALA A 241 -25.66 28.71 12.60
N PRO A 242 -26.94 28.33 12.69
CA PRO A 242 -28.01 29.22 12.26
C PRO A 242 -27.71 30.58 12.87
N PRO A 243 -27.82 31.67 12.08
CA PRO A 243 -27.48 33.00 12.58
C PRO A 243 -28.14 33.19 13.95
N PRO A 244 -27.40 33.68 14.95
CA PRO A 244 -27.92 33.75 16.31
C PRO A 244 -29.30 34.41 16.29
N PRO A 245 -30.30 33.81 16.98
CA PRO A 245 -31.68 34.22 16.85
C PRO A 245 -31.81 35.71 17.15
N GLN A 246 -32.44 36.46 16.23
CA GLN A 246 -32.63 37.88 16.46
C GLN A 246 -33.52 38.08 17.68
N TRP A 247 -33.17 39.06 18.51
CA TRP A 247 -33.92 39.35 19.74
C TRP A 247 -35.40 39.63 19.48
N ARG A 248 -35.75 40.15 18.29
CA ARG A 248 -37.14 40.43 17.87
C ARG A 248 -37.99 39.17 17.76
N ASP A 249 -37.41 38.07 17.28
CA ASP A 249 -38.12 36.79 17.15
C ASP A 249 -38.25 36.10 18.50
N LEU A 250 -37.22 36.22 19.34
CA LEU A 250 -37.27 35.76 20.74
C LEU A 250 -38.27 36.55 21.59
N ALA A 251 -38.47 37.84 21.31
CA ALA A 251 -39.36 38.70 22.08
C ALA A 251 -40.84 38.33 21.91
N LYS A 252 -41.22 37.80 20.74
CA LYS A 252 -42.61 37.40 20.41
C LYS A 252 -43.08 36.18 21.21
N ASP A 253 -42.18 35.38 21.76
CA ASP A 253 -42.48 34.23 22.61
C ASP A 253 -42.33 34.60 24.10
N PRO A 254 -43.42 34.61 24.90
CA PRO A 254 -43.36 34.92 26.32
C PRO A 254 -42.37 34.05 27.11
N GLY A 255 -42.17 32.79 26.69
CA GLY A 255 -41.24 31.85 27.31
C GLY A 255 -39.77 32.15 27.03
N ARG A 256 -39.47 32.98 26.02
CA ARG A 256 -38.10 33.34 25.58
C ARG A 256 -37.74 34.80 25.83
N ARG A 257 -38.59 35.54 26.55
CA ARG A 257 -38.41 36.98 26.82
C ARG A 257 -37.07 37.33 27.49
N MET A 258 -36.63 36.54 28.48
CA MET A 258 -35.34 36.78 29.14
C MET A 258 -34.14 36.57 28.19
N GLN A 259 -34.29 35.63 27.26
CA GLN A 259 -33.29 35.38 26.21
C GLN A 259 -33.25 36.55 25.22
N ALA A 260 -34.40 37.10 24.83
CA ALA A 260 -34.50 38.31 24.00
C ALA A 260 -33.78 39.51 24.64
N ILE A 261 -34.02 39.76 25.94
CA ILE A 261 -33.38 40.85 26.70
C ILE A 261 -31.84 40.68 26.68
N ARG A 262 -31.34 39.47 26.98
CA ARG A 262 -29.90 39.20 26.99
C ARG A 262 -29.25 39.26 25.61
N THR A 263 -30.00 38.96 24.55
CA THR A 263 -29.52 39.11 23.16
C THR A 263 -29.48 40.58 22.74
N TYR A 264 -30.53 41.36 23.06
CA TYR A 264 -30.56 42.81 22.83
C TYR A 264 -29.41 43.51 23.55
N GLN A 265 -29.21 43.16 24.83
CA GLN A 265 -28.16 43.73 25.67
C GLN A 265 -26.76 43.52 25.06
N ARG A 266 -26.49 42.32 24.55
CA ARG A 266 -25.22 41.98 23.88
C ARG A 266 -25.05 42.69 22.54
N HIS A 267 -26.11 42.84 21.76
CA HIS A 267 -26.05 43.51 20.45
C HIS A 267 -25.86 45.03 20.57
N HIS A 268 -26.43 45.65 21.61
CA HIS A 268 -26.47 47.10 21.77
C HIS A 268 -25.59 47.61 22.92
N ALA A 269 -24.82 46.73 23.57
CA ALA A 269 -23.91 47.02 24.68
C ALA A 269 -24.55 47.92 25.77
N CYS A 270 -25.82 47.67 26.12
CA CYS A 270 -26.58 48.49 27.06
C CYS A 270 -26.80 47.80 28.41
N THR A 271 -27.44 48.49 29.36
CA THR A 271 -27.81 47.92 30.65
C THR A 271 -29.01 46.98 30.53
N LEU A 272 -29.19 46.09 31.52
CA LEU A 272 -30.33 45.17 31.56
C LEU A 272 -31.68 45.92 31.60
N GLN A 273 -31.71 47.08 32.26
CA GLN A 273 -32.92 47.89 32.38
C GLN A 273 -33.29 48.58 31.06
N GLU A 274 -32.30 49.07 30.31
CA GLU A 274 -32.50 49.63 28.96
C GLU A 274 -32.93 48.56 27.96
N ALA A 275 -32.31 47.39 27.99
CA ALA A 275 -32.70 46.25 27.15
C ALA A 275 -34.15 45.83 27.44
N LYS A 276 -34.55 45.73 28.71
CA LYS A 276 -35.94 45.40 29.08
C LYS A 276 -36.93 46.44 28.54
N ARG A 277 -36.65 47.74 28.70
CA ARG A 277 -37.52 48.81 28.15
C ARG A 277 -37.65 48.73 26.63
N ALA A 278 -36.57 48.42 25.92
CA ALA A 278 -36.59 48.29 24.46
C ALA A 278 -37.42 47.10 23.98
N ILE A 279 -37.33 45.95 24.65
CA ILE A 279 -38.17 44.77 24.36
C ILE A 279 -39.65 45.08 24.64
N ASP A 280 -39.94 45.72 25.78
CA ASP A 280 -41.30 46.05 26.19
C ASP A 280 -41.95 47.06 25.23
N GLY A 281 -41.19 48.08 24.79
CA GLY A 281 -41.63 49.03 23.77
C GLY A 281 -41.88 48.39 22.40
N PHE A 282 -41.05 47.42 22.00
CA PHE A 282 -41.26 46.65 20.77
C PHE A 282 -42.56 45.82 20.82
N LEU A 283 -42.84 45.18 21.95
CA LEU A 283 -44.05 44.38 22.13
C LEU A 283 -45.31 45.24 22.23
N ALA A 284 -45.23 46.43 22.84
CA ALA A 284 -46.33 47.38 22.90
C ALA A 284 -46.67 47.92 21.49
N ALA A 285 -45.66 48.33 20.71
CA ALA A 285 -45.85 48.80 19.34
C ALA A 285 -46.38 47.72 18.37
N ALA A 286 -46.20 46.44 18.70
CA ALA A 286 -46.73 45.31 17.94
C ALA A 286 -48.21 45.01 18.25
N HIS A 287 -48.74 45.48 19.38
CA HIS A 287 -50.17 45.34 19.74
C HIS A 287 -51.04 46.50 19.25
N GLU A 288 -50.44 47.60 18.80
CA GLU A 288 -51.14 48.79 18.27
C GLU A 288 -51.31 48.76 16.73
N ARG A 289 -50.91 47.66 16.07
CA ARG A 289 -51.14 47.39 14.64
C ARG A 289 -52.07 46.21 14.46
#